data_AF-A0A7S1BCT1-F1
#
_entry.id   AF-A0A7S1BCT1-F1
#
_cell.length_a   1.000
_cell.length_b   1.000
_cell.length_c   1.000
_cell.angle_alpha   90.00
_cell.angle_beta   90.00
_cell.angle_gamma   90.00
#
_symmetry.space_group_name_H-M   'P 1'
#
loop_
_entity.id
_entity.type
_entity.pdbx_description
1 polymer ?
#
loop_
_entity_poly.entity_id
_entity_poly.type
_entity_poly.pdbx_seq_one_letter_code
_entity_poly.pdbx_strand_id
1 'polypeptide(L)'
;PPSAPRLLSPVFRSRLRSTSSDADIAALEAEVAAVGDRIRTMKADGISKEDLAPHIAELLALKARIDSSPPPPPKNQEKKSGSPGKKKAPRKETMSTSELRATRLAKVEAMADAGMEAYAYGYPGKTHLVAKLREMYDGRLENGEEDAEGPVVGVAGRVVGGGGFGKPAFFSLRGGFGGG
;
A
#
# COMPACT_ATOMS: atom_id res chain seq x y z
N PRO A 1 -5.00 61.82 -41.74
CA PRO A 1 -3.80 61.17 -41.15
C PRO A 1 -4.01 60.87 -39.64
N PRO A 2 -3.23 59.96 -39.04
CA PRO A 2 -3.30 58.50 -39.07
C PRO A 2 -3.95 57.96 -37.76
N SER A 3 -4.31 56.69 -37.62
CA SER A 3 -3.40 55.70 -37.01
C SER A 3 -4.16 54.37 -36.87
N ALA A 4 -3.63 53.33 -37.49
CA ALA A 4 -4.09 51.95 -37.30
C ALA A 4 -3.54 51.38 -35.99
N PRO A 5 -4.31 50.65 -35.18
CA PRO A 5 -3.73 49.81 -34.15
C PRO A 5 -3.20 48.50 -34.76
N ARG A 6 -1.92 48.25 -34.50
CA ARG A 6 -1.15 47.08 -34.91
C ARG A 6 -1.55 45.83 -34.12
N LEU A 7 -1.41 44.71 -34.84
CA LEU A 7 -1.48 43.30 -34.46
C LEU A 7 -0.83 42.95 -33.11
N LEU A 8 -1.40 41.96 -32.42
CA LEU A 8 -0.62 41.04 -31.59
C LEU A 8 -1.26 39.65 -31.62
N SER A 9 -0.81 38.80 -32.54
CA SER A 9 -1.05 37.36 -32.45
C SER A 9 -0.07 36.76 -31.44
N PRO A 10 -0.50 35.85 -30.54
CA PRO A 10 0.42 35.12 -29.70
C PRO A 10 1.18 34.11 -30.56
N VAL A 11 2.48 34.31 -30.70
CA VAL A 11 3.41 33.29 -31.21
C VAL A 11 3.44 32.16 -30.18
N PHE A 12 2.63 31.13 -30.40
CA PHE A 12 2.71 29.90 -29.63
C PHE A 12 3.99 29.16 -30.04
N ARG A 13 5.09 29.42 -29.34
CA ARG A 13 6.30 28.59 -29.45
C ARG A 13 5.95 27.21 -28.89
N SER A 14 5.56 26.29 -29.77
CA SER A 14 5.56 24.86 -29.50
C SER A 14 6.98 24.46 -29.10
N ARG A 15 7.19 24.29 -27.80
CA ARG A 15 8.40 23.70 -27.25
C ARG A 15 8.36 22.22 -27.65
N LEU A 16 9.01 21.89 -28.75
CA LEU A 16 9.14 20.52 -29.25
C LEU A 16 9.88 19.73 -28.16
N ARG A 17 9.14 18.87 -27.44
CA ARG A 17 9.71 17.93 -26.47
C ARG A 17 10.48 16.90 -27.30
N SER A 18 11.78 16.81 -27.09
CA SER A 18 12.67 15.84 -27.74
C SER A 18 12.21 14.43 -27.40
N THR A 19 11.71 13.69 -28.39
CA THR A 19 11.24 12.30 -28.25
C THR A 19 12.37 11.28 -28.10
N SER A 20 13.63 11.71 -28.12
CA SER A 20 14.80 10.83 -27.97
C SER A 20 14.96 10.29 -26.55
N SER A 21 14.72 11.12 -25.53
CA SER A 21 14.93 10.72 -24.13
C SER A 21 13.92 9.70 -23.61
N ASP A 22 12.68 9.72 -24.11
CA ASP A 22 11.66 8.73 -23.72
C ASP A 22 11.92 7.36 -24.38
N ALA A 23 12.43 7.34 -25.62
CA ALA A 23 12.81 6.10 -26.30
C ALA A 23 14.01 5.42 -25.62
N ASP A 24 14.97 6.20 -25.14
CA ASP A 24 16.13 5.70 -24.40
C ASP A 24 15.74 5.10 -23.04
N ILE A 25 14.77 5.71 -22.34
CA ILE A 25 14.26 5.18 -21.06
C ILE A 25 13.52 3.86 -21.29
N ALA A 26 12.65 3.78 -22.30
CA ALA A 26 11.92 2.55 -22.62
C ALA A 26 12.88 1.40 -23.00
N ALA A 27 13.98 1.70 -23.71
CA ALA A 27 15.01 0.72 -24.03
C ALA A 27 15.75 0.23 -22.77
N LEU A 28 16.08 1.13 -21.84
CA LEU A 28 16.72 0.78 -20.56
C LEU A 28 15.79 -0.06 -19.65
N GLU A 29 14.49 0.24 -19.64
CA GLU A 29 13.50 -0.57 -18.91
C GLU A 29 13.37 -1.99 -19.47
N ALA A 30 13.41 -2.14 -20.80
CA ALA A 30 13.41 -3.45 -21.45
C ALA A 30 14.67 -4.26 -21.08
N GLU A 31 15.82 -3.61 -20.97
CA GLU A 31 17.08 -4.23 -20.55
C GLU A 31 17.05 -4.67 -19.07
N VAL A 32 16.48 -3.83 -18.19
CA VAL A 32 16.22 -4.18 -16.78
C VAL A 32 15.32 -5.41 -16.66
N ALA A 33 14.28 -5.50 -17.48
CA ALA A 33 13.40 -6.66 -17.50
C ALA A 33 14.17 -7.92 -17.93
N ALA A 34 14.97 -7.84 -18.99
CA ALA A 34 15.77 -8.96 -19.48
C ALA A 34 16.85 -9.44 -18.48
N VAL A 35 17.54 -8.52 -17.79
CA VAL A 35 18.48 -8.88 -16.71
C VAL A 35 17.72 -9.51 -15.53
N GLY A 36 16.55 -8.98 -15.18
CA GLY A 36 15.70 -9.50 -14.12
C GLY A 36 15.24 -10.93 -14.38
N ASP A 37 14.86 -11.25 -15.62
CA ASP A 37 14.44 -12.60 -16.00
C ASP A 37 15.61 -13.60 -15.98
N ARG A 38 16.81 -13.18 -16.41
CA ARG A 38 18.04 -13.99 -16.26
C ARG A 38 18.35 -14.33 -14.80
N ILE A 39 18.19 -13.38 -13.88
CA ILE A 39 18.38 -13.64 -12.44
C ILE A 39 17.33 -14.63 -11.91
N ARG A 40 16.08 -14.56 -12.39
CA ARG A 40 15.01 -15.47 -12.00
C ARG A 40 15.27 -16.90 -12.48
N THR A 41 15.75 -17.08 -13.73
CA THR A 41 16.12 -18.40 -14.25
C THR A 41 17.33 -18.96 -13.50
N MET A 42 18.40 -18.18 -13.35
CA MET A 42 19.61 -18.61 -12.64
C MET A 42 19.34 -18.97 -11.17
N LYS A 43 18.41 -18.25 -10.51
CA LYS A 43 17.98 -18.59 -9.16
C LYS A 43 17.11 -19.85 -9.11
N ALA A 44 16.28 -20.09 -10.13
CA ALA A 44 15.49 -21.31 -10.25
C ALA A 44 16.37 -22.54 -10.50
N ASP A 45 17.46 -22.36 -11.25
CA ASP A 45 18.46 -23.40 -11.54
C ASP A 45 19.38 -23.71 -10.33
N GLY A 46 19.18 -23.02 -9.19
CA GLY A 46 19.92 -23.28 -7.95
C GLY A 46 21.37 -22.79 -7.97
N ILE A 47 21.71 -21.87 -8.89
CA ILE A 47 23.05 -21.31 -9.03
C ILE A 47 23.46 -20.52 -7.77
N SER A 48 24.75 -20.56 -7.45
CA SER A 48 25.34 -19.93 -6.28
C SER A 48 25.15 -18.40 -6.29
N LYS A 49 25.16 -17.77 -5.10
CA LYS A 49 24.94 -16.32 -4.97
C LYS A 49 26.09 -15.51 -5.57
N GLU A 50 27.25 -16.14 -5.67
CA GLU A 50 28.50 -15.61 -6.19
C GLU A 50 28.40 -15.40 -7.70
N ASP A 51 27.80 -16.35 -8.42
CA ASP A 51 27.59 -16.23 -9.88
C ASP A 51 26.42 -15.29 -10.23
N LEU A 52 25.47 -15.09 -9.31
CA LEU A 52 24.36 -14.13 -9.43
C LEU A 52 24.78 -12.68 -9.14
N ALA A 53 25.85 -12.49 -8.36
CA ALA A 53 26.34 -11.18 -7.93
C ALA A 53 26.61 -10.18 -9.08
N PRO A 54 27.28 -10.55 -10.19
CA PRO A 54 27.51 -9.61 -11.29
C PRO A 54 26.20 -9.15 -11.95
N HIS A 55 25.22 -10.04 -12.11
CA HIS A 55 23.93 -9.71 -12.73
C HIS A 55 23.06 -8.83 -11.82
N ILE A 56 23.09 -9.03 -10.50
CA ILE A 56 22.39 -8.18 -9.55
C ILE A 56 23.01 -6.77 -9.53
N ALA A 57 24.34 -6.66 -9.63
CA ALA A 57 25.02 -5.37 -9.72
C ALA A 57 24.67 -4.63 -11.02
N GLU A 58 24.61 -5.34 -12.15
CA GLU A 58 24.15 -4.81 -13.44
C GLU A 58 22.71 -4.28 -13.35
N LEU A 59 21.79 -5.06 -12.75
CA LEU A 59 20.40 -4.66 -12.56
C LEU A 59 20.27 -3.40 -11.70
N LEU A 60 21.08 -3.27 -10.66
CA LEU A 60 21.08 -2.12 -9.78
C LEU A 60 21.64 -0.87 -10.49
N ALA A 61 22.68 -1.04 -11.32
CA ALA A 61 23.25 0.04 -12.12
C ALA A 61 22.27 0.56 -13.19
N LEU A 62 21.58 -0.34 -13.90
CA LEU A 62 20.57 0.02 -14.90
C LEU A 62 19.36 0.73 -14.27
N LYS A 63 18.89 0.27 -13.12
CA LYS A 63 17.83 0.96 -12.36
C LYS A 63 18.25 2.35 -11.90
N ALA A 64 19.48 2.51 -11.41
CA ALA A 64 20.00 3.83 -11.03
C ALA A 64 20.08 4.81 -12.22
N ARG A 65 20.30 4.30 -13.44
CA ARG A 65 20.33 5.09 -14.67
C ARG A 65 18.94 5.54 -15.10
N ILE A 66 17.91 4.70 -14.88
CA ILE A 66 16.50 5.07 -15.09
C ILE A 66 16.04 6.10 -14.05
N ASP A 67 16.45 5.93 -12.79
CA ASP A 67 16.08 6.84 -11.68
C ASP A 67 16.85 8.18 -11.69
N SER A 68 17.80 8.38 -12.62
CA SER A 68 18.56 9.63 -12.82
C SER A 68 19.10 10.27 -11.52
N SER A 69 19.86 9.51 -10.72
CA SER A 69 20.79 10.08 -9.73
C SER A 69 21.96 9.11 -9.48
N PRO A 70 23.23 9.54 -9.60
CA PRO A 70 24.39 8.65 -9.54
C PRO A 70 24.56 7.99 -8.15
N PRO A 71 24.97 6.72 -8.07
CA PRO A 71 25.21 6.05 -6.79
C PRO A 71 26.54 6.52 -6.17
N PRO A 72 26.64 6.70 -4.83
CA PRO A 72 27.93 6.82 -4.16
C PRO A 72 28.69 5.47 -4.23
N PRO A 73 30.03 5.48 -4.36
CA PRO A 73 30.84 4.29 -4.58
C PRO A 73 30.83 3.32 -3.39
N PRO A 74 31.05 2.02 -3.62
CA PRO A 74 31.02 1.00 -2.59
C PRO A 74 32.22 1.15 -1.64
N LYS A 75 31.96 1.46 -0.37
CA LYS A 75 32.97 1.34 0.69
C LYS A 75 32.78 0.02 1.43
N ASN A 76 33.68 -0.90 1.14
CA ASN A 76 33.96 -2.05 2.00
C ASN A 76 34.96 -1.63 3.09
N GLN A 77 34.92 -2.36 4.21
CA GLN A 77 35.84 -2.36 5.37
C GLN A 77 35.45 -1.55 6.63
N GLU A 78 34.74 -2.28 7.49
CA GLU A 78 35.22 -2.73 8.81
C GLU A 78 35.32 -1.76 10.01
N LYS A 79 34.42 -2.05 10.97
CA LYS A 79 34.47 -1.92 12.44
C LYS A 79 35.10 -0.64 13.04
N LYS A 80 34.27 0.10 13.77
CA LYS A 80 34.52 0.44 15.19
C LYS A 80 33.23 0.78 15.93
N SER A 81 33.20 0.27 17.16
CA SER A 81 32.21 0.34 18.22
C SER A 81 31.78 1.76 18.61
N GLY A 82 30.48 1.94 18.90
CA GLY A 82 29.95 3.10 19.64
C GLY A 82 28.45 3.35 19.42
N SER A 83 27.61 2.86 20.33
CA SER A 83 26.20 3.28 20.49
C SER A 83 26.14 4.50 21.43
N PRO A 84 25.09 5.36 21.49
CA PRO A 84 23.78 5.26 20.84
C PRO A 84 23.33 6.58 20.16
N GLY A 85 23.18 6.55 18.83
CA GLY A 85 22.55 7.64 18.08
C GLY A 85 21.17 7.23 17.59
N LYS A 86 20.10 7.79 18.18
CA LYS A 86 18.71 7.71 17.67
C LYS A 86 18.66 8.24 16.24
N LYS A 87 18.86 7.37 15.24
CA LYS A 87 18.51 7.64 13.85
C LYS A 87 17.00 7.47 13.72
N LYS A 88 16.31 8.59 13.54
CA LYS A 88 14.89 8.62 13.18
C LYS A 88 14.75 7.86 11.87
N ALA A 89 14.07 6.72 11.92
CA ALA A 89 13.54 6.05 10.73
C ALA A 89 12.68 7.06 9.93
N PRO A 90 12.59 6.93 8.59
CA PRO A 90 11.68 7.74 7.81
C PRO A 90 10.27 7.58 8.38
N ARG A 91 9.73 8.68 8.89
CA ARG A 91 8.40 8.75 9.49
C ARG A 91 7.42 8.49 8.36
N LYS A 92 6.86 7.28 8.31
CA LYS A 92 5.72 6.97 7.44
C LYS A 92 4.68 8.06 7.68
N GLU A 93 4.47 8.92 6.69
CA GLU A 93 3.57 10.06 6.79
C GLU A 93 2.15 9.52 6.97
N THR A 94 1.74 9.43 8.23
CA THR A 94 0.35 9.21 8.60
C THR A 94 -0.40 10.48 8.23
N MET A 95 -1.40 10.37 7.35
CA MET A 95 -2.27 11.48 6.94
C MET A 95 -2.62 12.38 8.13
N SER A 96 -2.69 13.69 7.89
CA SER A 96 -2.97 14.64 8.96
C SER A 96 -4.34 14.36 9.60
N THR A 97 -4.53 14.76 10.85
CA THR A 97 -5.82 14.55 11.54
C THR A 97 -6.99 15.22 10.82
N SER A 98 -6.72 16.34 10.13
CA SER A 98 -7.67 17.05 9.29
C SER A 98 -8.07 16.23 8.06
N GLU A 99 -7.09 15.69 7.33
CA GLU A 99 -7.34 14.83 6.16
C GLU A 99 -8.10 13.55 6.55
N LEU A 100 -7.76 12.95 7.69
CA LEU A 100 -8.47 11.78 8.21
C LEU A 100 -9.94 12.10 8.53
N ARG A 101 -10.22 13.29 9.09
CA ARG A 101 -11.59 13.73 9.35
C ARG A 101 -12.33 13.95 8.03
N ALA A 102 -11.76 14.70 7.09
CA ALA A 102 -12.36 14.95 5.79
C ALA A 102 -12.72 13.65 5.07
N THR A 103 -11.80 12.68 5.05
CA THR A 103 -12.03 11.36 4.44
C THR A 103 -13.17 10.60 5.12
N ARG A 104 -13.33 10.72 6.45
CA ARG A 104 -14.41 10.05 7.19
C ARG A 104 -15.77 10.70 6.92
N LEU A 105 -15.84 12.02 6.81
CA LEU A 105 -17.08 12.71 6.45
C LEU A 105 -17.53 12.35 5.04
N ALA A 106 -16.60 12.36 4.07
CA ALA A 106 -16.91 11.94 2.70
C ALA A 106 -17.46 10.51 2.61
N LYS A 107 -16.98 9.60 3.47
CA LYS A 107 -17.53 8.24 3.57
C LYS A 107 -18.95 8.21 4.15
N VAL A 108 -19.27 9.10 5.09
CA VAL A 108 -20.62 9.22 5.65
C VAL A 108 -21.59 9.78 4.61
N GLU A 109 -21.17 10.79 3.85
CA GLU A 109 -21.94 11.33 2.72
C GLU A 109 -22.19 10.24 1.66
N ALA A 110 -21.16 9.51 1.25
CA ALA A 110 -21.31 8.40 0.30
C ALA A 110 -22.25 7.29 0.82
N MET A 111 -22.30 7.05 2.13
CA MET A 111 -23.28 6.14 2.72
C MET A 111 -24.70 6.69 2.59
N ALA A 112 -24.89 7.99 2.84
CA ALA A 112 -26.18 8.65 2.68
C ALA A 112 -26.66 8.64 1.21
N ASP A 113 -25.75 8.88 0.26
CA ASP A 113 -26.05 8.82 -1.19
C ASP A 113 -26.46 7.40 -1.63
N ALA A 114 -25.91 6.37 -0.98
CA ALA A 114 -26.30 4.98 -1.18
C ALA A 114 -27.59 4.58 -0.42
N GLY A 115 -28.25 5.53 0.25
CA GLY A 115 -29.44 5.28 1.06
C GLY A 115 -29.17 4.49 2.35
N MET A 116 -27.91 4.42 2.80
CA MET A 116 -27.53 3.75 4.04
C MET A 116 -27.52 4.72 5.22
N GLU A 117 -28.13 4.30 6.33
CA GLU A 117 -28.15 5.08 7.56
C GLU A 117 -26.91 4.81 8.42
N ALA A 118 -25.95 5.74 8.39
CA ALA A 118 -24.66 5.60 9.09
C ALA A 118 -24.76 5.54 10.62
N TYR A 119 -25.81 6.14 11.20
CA TYR A 119 -25.99 6.34 12.64
C TYR A 119 -27.32 5.78 13.15
N ALA A 120 -27.70 4.59 12.68
CA ALA A 120 -28.90 3.91 13.16
C ALA A 120 -28.85 3.69 14.69
N TYR A 121 -29.98 3.91 15.35
CA TYR A 121 -30.09 3.85 16.82
C TYR A 121 -29.96 2.41 17.38
N GLY A 122 -30.16 1.40 16.55
CA GLY A 122 -30.09 0.00 16.98
C GLY A 122 -29.71 -0.95 15.85
N TYR A 123 -29.29 -2.14 16.25
CA TYR A 123 -29.07 -3.27 15.35
C TYR A 123 -30.04 -4.38 15.73
N PRO A 124 -31.21 -4.49 15.05
CA PRO A 124 -32.27 -5.43 15.44
C PRO A 124 -31.85 -6.90 15.33
N GLY A 125 -30.86 -7.21 14.48
CA GLY A 125 -30.32 -8.56 14.29
C GLY A 125 -29.34 -9.04 15.37
N LYS A 126 -29.13 -8.28 16.46
CA LYS A 126 -28.21 -8.71 17.52
C LYS A 126 -28.83 -9.86 18.33
N THR A 127 -28.17 -11.01 18.31
CA THR A 127 -28.64 -12.23 19.01
C THR A 127 -27.74 -12.60 20.19
N HIS A 128 -26.43 -12.41 20.06
CA HIS A 128 -25.46 -12.87 21.05
C HIS A 128 -24.47 -11.78 21.47
N LEU A 129 -23.89 -11.95 22.66
CA LEU A 129 -22.71 -11.20 23.09
C LEU A 129 -21.45 -11.95 22.65
N VAL A 130 -20.42 -11.19 22.25
CA VAL A 130 -19.12 -11.76 21.84
C VAL A 130 -18.51 -12.61 22.95
N ALA A 131 -18.63 -12.20 24.22
CA ALA A 131 -18.16 -12.98 25.37
C ALA A 131 -18.86 -14.34 25.48
N LYS A 132 -20.19 -14.36 25.29
CA LYS A 132 -20.97 -15.60 25.37
C LYS A 132 -20.64 -16.57 24.24
N LEU A 133 -20.43 -16.06 23.02
CA LEU A 133 -20.00 -16.91 21.90
C LEU A 133 -18.65 -17.56 22.16
N ARG A 134 -17.69 -16.84 22.76
CA ARG A 134 -16.41 -17.42 23.13
C ARG A 134 -16.59 -18.57 24.12
N GLU A 135 -17.36 -18.38 25.19
CA GLU A 135 -17.65 -19.46 26.15
C GLU A 135 -18.32 -20.68 25.51
N MET A 136 -19.28 -20.46 24.59
CA MET A 136 -20.03 -21.56 23.96
C MET A 136 -19.19 -22.39 23.00
N TYR A 137 -18.16 -21.80 22.39
CA TYR A 137 -17.30 -22.45 21.41
C TYR A 137 -15.89 -22.77 21.93
N ASP A 138 -15.58 -22.42 23.18
CA ASP A 138 -14.29 -22.72 23.79
C ASP A 138 -14.08 -24.23 23.90
N GLY A 139 -13.04 -24.74 23.25
CA GLY A 139 -12.73 -26.17 23.20
C GLY A 139 -13.75 -27.05 22.45
N ARG A 140 -14.74 -26.45 21.76
CA ARG A 140 -15.79 -27.22 21.06
C ARG A 140 -15.45 -27.55 19.61
N LEU A 141 -14.65 -26.71 18.95
CA LEU A 141 -14.28 -26.85 17.53
C LEU A 141 -12.77 -27.02 17.40
N GLU A 142 -12.35 -27.91 16.50
CA GLU A 142 -10.95 -28.04 16.12
C GLU A 142 -10.51 -26.93 15.15
N ASN A 143 -9.20 -26.80 14.93
CA ASN A 143 -8.68 -25.80 14.01
C ASN A 143 -9.08 -26.12 12.56
N GLY A 144 -9.79 -25.20 11.92
CA GLY A 144 -10.30 -25.35 10.55
C GLY A 144 -11.68 -26.02 10.48
N GLU A 145 -12.28 -26.37 11.63
CA GLU A 145 -13.65 -26.88 11.70
C GLU A 145 -14.65 -25.72 11.78
N GLU A 146 -15.78 -25.89 11.10
CA GLU A 146 -16.91 -24.96 11.12
C GLU A 146 -18.17 -25.66 11.63
N ASP A 147 -18.95 -25.00 12.48
CA ASP A 147 -20.21 -25.52 13.00
C ASP A 147 -21.34 -25.33 11.97
N ALA A 148 -21.42 -26.24 11.00
CA ALA A 148 -22.36 -26.16 9.88
C ALA A 148 -23.84 -26.28 10.29
N GLU A 149 -24.12 -26.91 11.44
CA GLU A 149 -25.47 -27.05 12.01
C GLU A 149 -25.73 -26.02 13.13
N GLY A 150 -24.76 -25.15 13.41
CA GLY A 150 -24.85 -24.14 14.44
C GLY A 150 -25.91 -23.07 14.17
N PRO A 151 -26.36 -22.35 15.22
CA PRO A 151 -27.30 -21.26 15.05
C PRO A 151 -26.66 -20.11 14.25
N VAL A 152 -27.46 -19.45 13.42
CA VAL A 152 -27.05 -18.19 12.79
C VAL A 152 -26.96 -17.11 13.86
N VAL A 153 -25.77 -16.49 13.98
CA VAL A 153 -25.51 -15.48 15.00
C VAL A 153 -25.34 -14.09 14.40
N GLY A 154 -26.03 -13.11 14.97
CA GLY A 154 -25.82 -11.69 14.74
C GLY A 154 -25.12 -11.03 15.93
N VAL A 155 -24.02 -10.33 15.65
CA VAL A 155 -23.17 -9.64 16.64
C VAL A 155 -22.89 -8.20 16.23
N ALA A 156 -22.62 -7.34 17.22
CA ALA A 156 -22.23 -5.95 16.99
C ALA A 156 -21.09 -5.53 17.93
N GLY A 157 -20.19 -4.65 17.46
CA GLY A 157 -19.05 -4.17 18.22
C GLY A 157 -18.20 -3.15 17.46
N ARG A 158 -17.15 -2.64 18.11
CA ARG A 158 -16.19 -1.71 17.51
C ARG A 158 -15.13 -2.48 16.73
N VAL A 159 -14.87 -2.12 15.48
CA VAL A 159 -13.71 -2.60 14.72
C VAL A 159 -12.43 -2.01 15.32
N VAL A 160 -11.54 -2.86 15.81
CA VAL A 160 -10.23 -2.45 16.40
C VAL A 160 -9.04 -2.89 15.55
N GLY A 161 -9.26 -3.83 14.64
CA GLY A 161 -8.28 -4.30 13.67
C GLY A 161 -8.99 -4.77 12.41
N GLY A 162 -8.35 -4.57 11.27
CA GLY A 162 -8.84 -5.04 9.98
C GLY A 162 -7.66 -5.37 9.08
N GLY A 163 -7.81 -6.39 8.26
CA GLY A 163 -6.82 -6.81 7.28
C GLY A 163 -7.44 -7.77 6.27
N GLY A 164 -6.83 -7.89 5.10
CA GLY A 164 -7.35 -8.77 4.06
C GLY A 164 -6.55 -8.62 2.78
N PHE A 165 -6.62 -9.64 1.93
CA PHE A 165 -6.01 -9.63 0.60
C PHE A 165 -6.92 -10.34 -0.38
N GLY A 166 -7.31 -9.66 -1.45
CA GLY A 166 -8.24 -10.20 -2.44
C GLY A 166 -9.64 -10.39 -1.85
N LYS A 167 -10.13 -11.65 -1.86
CA LYS A 167 -11.50 -12.01 -1.48
C LYS A 167 -11.73 -12.07 0.05
N PRO A 168 -10.87 -12.71 0.87
CA PRO A 168 -11.09 -12.75 2.32
C PRO A 168 -10.68 -11.46 3.02
N ALA A 169 -11.48 -11.08 4.01
CA ALA A 169 -11.19 -10.00 4.94
C ALA A 169 -11.46 -10.45 6.37
N PHE A 170 -10.58 -10.05 7.27
CA PHE A 170 -10.67 -10.34 8.70
C PHE A 170 -10.83 -9.03 9.47
N PHE A 171 -11.75 -9.04 10.42
CA PHE A 171 -12.00 -7.91 11.31
C PHE A 171 -11.95 -8.38 12.76
N SER A 172 -11.20 -7.66 13.58
CA SER A 172 -11.20 -7.82 15.02
C SER A 172 -12.27 -6.92 15.60
N LEU A 173 -13.34 -7.52 16.11
CA LEU A 173 -14.42 -6.83 16.79
C LEU A 173 -14.20 -6.83 18.30
N ARG A 174 -14.24 -5.64 18.90
CA ARG A 174 -14.33 -5.47 20.34
C ARG A 174 -15.79 -5.25 20.71
N GLY A 175 -16.40 -6.24 21.37
CA GLY A 175 -17.72 -6.11 21.96
C GLY A 175 -17.74 -5.02 23.04
N GLY A 176 -18.90 -4.42 23.27
CA GLY A 176 -19.13 -3.57 24.43
C GLY A 176 -19.38 -4.42 25.68
N PHE A 177 -18.67 -4.13 26.76
CA PHE A 177 -19.16 -4.40 28.11
C PHE A 177 -19.79 -3.09 28.58
N GLY A 178 -21.12 -3.04 28.65
CA GLY A 178 -21.84 -1.83 29.00
C GLY A 178 -23.32 -2.12 29.13
N GLY A 179 -23.77 -2.28 30.37
CA GLY A 179 -25.18 -2.27 30.73
C GLY A 179 -25.81 -0.92 30.38
N GLY A 180 -27.08 -1.02 29.98
CA GLY A 180 -28.12 -0.10 30.44
C GLY A 180 -29.03 -0.92 31.35
#